data_AF-A0A5D0TSH5-F1
#
_entry.id   AF-A0A5D0TSH5-F1
#
_cell.length_a   1.000
_cell.length_b   1.000
_cell.length_c   1.000
_cell.angle_alpha   90.00
_cell.angle_beta   90.00
_cell.angle_gamma   90.00
#
_symmetry.space_group_name_H-M   'P 1'
#
loop_
_entity.id
_entity.type
_entity.pdbx_description
1 polymer ?
#
loop_
_entity_poly.entity_id
_entity_poly.type
_entity_poly.pdbx_seq_one_letter_code
_entity_poly.pdbx_strand_id
1 'polypeptide(L)' 'MNSDAMTVDTWYQLAVLRTYGPWLSAKLPVPDEERKQATDRVQHARLVLSMRDEQFPQLPPPPVVAFNQRKTP' A
#
# COMPACT_ATOMS: atom_id res chain seq x y z
N MET A 1 -24.26 4.28 -6.05
CA MET A 1 -23.11 4.59 -5.18
C MET A 1 -22.42 5.82 -5.76
N ASN A 2 -22.00 6.76 -4.93
CA ASN A 2 -21.36 8.00 -5.40
C ASN A 2 -19.96 7.67 -5.95
N SER A 3 -19.70 7.97 -7.22
CA SER A 3 -18.45 7.58 -7.91
C SER A 3 -17.19 8.07 -7.18
N ASP A 4 -17.26 9.24 -6.54
CA ASP A 4 -16.14 9.79 -5.77
C ASP A 4 -15.77 8.94 -4.56
N ALA A 5 -16.76 8.33 -3.88
CA ALA A 5 -16.53 7.48 -2.72
C ALA A 5 -15.85 6.16 -3.11
N MET A 6 -16.17 5.61 -4.29
CA MET A 6 -15.48 4.43 -4.84
C MET A 6 -14.03 4.76 -5.20
N THR A 7 -13.77 5.95 -5.75
CA THR A 7 -12.43 6.40 -6.10
C THR A 7 -11.56 6.54 -4.84
N VAL A 8 -12.05 7.22 -3.80
CA VAL A 8 -11.29 7.43 -2.54
C VAL A 8 -10.94 6.11 -1.87
N ASP A 9 -11.89 5.18 -1.76
CA ASP A 9 -11.61 3.89 -1.13
C ASP A 9 -10.60 3.09 -1.93
N THR A 10 -10.66 3.13 -3.27
CA THR A 10 -9.68 2.46 -4.14
C THR A 10 -8.27 3.01 -3.91
N TRP A 11 -8.10 4.33 -3.82
CA TRP A 11 -6.82 4.96 -3.46
C TRP A 11 -6.34 4.52 -2.08
N TYR A 12 -7.25 4.41 -1.11
CA TYR A 12 -6.93 3.92 0.23
C TYR A 12 -6.41 2.48 0.19
N GLN A 13 -7.10 1.56 -0.49
CA GLN A 13 -6.64 0.17 -0.60
C GLN A 13 -5.26 0.07 -1.28
N LEU A 14 -5.02 0.89 -2.32
CA LEU A 14 -3.72 0.95 -2.99
C LEU A 14 -2.61 1.49 -2.07
N ALA A 15 -2.91 2.48 -1.22
CA ALA A 15 -1.99 2.98 -0.22
C ALA A 15 -1.65 1.93 0.85
N VAL A 16 -2.63 1.11 1.26
CA VAL A 16 -2.41 -0.04 2.16
C VAL A 16 -1.42 -1.02 1.55
N LEU A 17 -1.60 -1.40 0.27
CA LEU A 17 -0.68 -2.32 -0.41
C LEU A 17 0.75 -1.77 -0.49
N ARG A 18 0.90 -0.48 -0.79
CA ARG A 18 2.21 0.19 -0.87
C ARG A 18 2.92 0.28 0.47
N THR A 19 2.17 0.56 1.53
CA THR A 19 2.72 0.77 2.88
C THR A 19 3.09 -0.54 3.55
N TYR A 20 2.18 -1.52 3.53
CA TYR A 20 2.33 -2.77 4.28
C TYR A 20 2.86 -3.94 3.45
N GLY A 21 2.79 -3.87 2.12
CA GLY A 21 3.34 -4.90 1.23
C GLY A 21 4.82 -5.23 1.52
N PRO A 22 5.71 -4.23 1.68
CA PRO A 22 7.10 -4.49 2.03
C PRO A 22 7.29 -5.24 3.35
N TRP A 23 6.41 -5.02 4.33
CA TRP A 23 6.52 -5.60 5.68
C TRP A 23 6.32 -7.12 5.67
N LEU A 24 5.74 -7.66 4.58
CA LEU A 24 5.58 -9.10 4.38
C LEU A 24 6.86 -9.78 3.88
N SER A 25 7.88 -9.00 3.49
CA SER A 25 9.17 -9.55 3.11
C SER A 25 9.84 -10.22 4.30
N ALA A 26 10.33 -11.45 4.11
CA ALA A 26 11.11 -12.19 5.10
C ALA A 26 12.43 -11.48 5.46
N LYS A 27 12.88 -10.51 4.64
CA LYS A 27 14.12 -9.76 4.84
C LYS A 27 13.99 -8.59 5.81
N LEU A 28 12.75 -8.16 6.12
CA LEU A 28 12.50 -7.04 7.03
C LEU A 28 12.26 -7.57 8.45
N PRO A 29 13.01 -7.10 9.45
CA PRO A 29 12.81 -7.48 10.85
C PRO A 29 11.59 -6.73 11.42
N VAL A 30 10.39 -7.24 11.11
CA VAL A 30 9.11 -6.74 11.65
C VAL A 30 8.63 -7.73 12.71
N PRO A 31 8.18 -7.27 13.90
CA PRO A 31 7.59 -8.11 14.93
C PRO A 31 6.43 -8.96 14.38
N ASP A 32 6.27 -10.19 14.88
CA ASP A 32 5.30 -11.14 14.31
C ASP A 32 3.85 -10.64 14.38
N GLU A 33 3.47 -9.97 15.47
CA GLU A 33 2.13 -9.36 15.62
C GLU A 33 1.88 -8.28 14.58
N GLU A 34 2.87 -7.41 14.32
CA GLU A 34 2.77 -6.37 13.30
C GLU A 34 2.75 -6.97 11.89
N ARG A 35 3.52 -8.03 11.66
CA ARG A 35 3.54 -8.77 10.39
C ARG A 35 2.19 -9.44 10.11
N LYS A 36 1.56 -10.03 11.13
CA LYS A 36 0.22 -10.61 11.04
C LYS A 36 -0.81 -9.54 10.67
N GLN A 37 -0.82 -8.42 11.38
CA GLN A 37 -1.73 -7.31 11.04
C GLN A 37 -1.48 -6.74 9.64
N ALA A 38 -0.21 -6.60 9.22
CA ALA A 38 0.13 -6.19 7.87
C ALA A 38 -0.39 -7.19 6.82
N THR A 39 -0.33 -8.49 7.13
CA THR A 39 -0.85 -9.55 6.26
C THR A 39 -2.35 -9.42 6.07
N ASP A 40 -3.09 -9.27 7.18
CA ASP A 40 -4.55 -9.14 7.14
C ASP A 40 -4.99 -7.90 6.34
N ARG A 41 -4.31 -6.76 6.57
CA ARG A 41 -4.55 -5.50 5.83
C ARG A 41 -4.29 -5.66 4.32
N VAL A 42 -3.18 -6.30 3.96
CA VAL A 42 -2.82 -6.55 2.56
C VAL A 42 -3.81 -7.50 1.88
N GLN A 43 -4.22 -8.57 2.56
CA GLN A 43 -5.20 -9.52 2.04
C GLN A 43 -6.57 -8.86 1.83
N HIS A 44 -7.02 -8.08 2.81
CA HIS A 44 -8.26 -7.31 2.71
C HIS A 44 -8.22 -6.33 1.51
N ALA A 45 -7.16 -5.54 1.38
CA ALA A 45 -7.02 -4.59 0.28
C ALA A 45 -7.05 -5.29 -1.10
N ARG A 46 -6.38 -6.44 -1.24
CA ARG A 46 -6.44 -7.26 -2.46
C ARG A 46 -7.85 -7.75 -2.77
N LEU A 47 -8.57 -8.24 -1.77
CA LEU A 47 -9.95 -8.70 -1.93
C LEU A 47 -10.85 -7.56 -2.41
N VAL A 48 -10.83 -6.42 -1.71
CA VAL A 48 -11.65 -5.24 -2.06
C VAL A 48 -11.36 -4.76 -3.48
N LEU A 49 -10.09 -4.70 -3.88
CA LEU A 49 -9.70 -4.29 -5.24
C LEU A 49 -10.15 -5.32 -6.29
N SER A 50 -10.04 -6.62 -6.02
CA SER A 50 -10.47 -7.68 -6.95
C SER A 50 -11.97 -7.67 -7.21
N MET A 51 -12.79 -7.28 -6.23
CA MET A 51 -14.24 -7.19 -6.37
C MET A 51 -14.71 -6.03 -7.25
N ARG A 52 -13.81 -5.10 -7.62
CA ARG A 52 -14.16 -3.87 -8.33
C ARG A 52 -13.91 -3.92 -9.83
N ASP A 53 -13.28 -4.97 -10.34
CA ASP A 53 -12.95 -5.15 -11.77
C ASP A 53 -12.24 -3.94 -12.43
N GLU A 54 -11.67 -3.06 -11.60
CA GLU A 54 -10.90 -1.92 -12.04
C GLU A 54 -9.57 -2.43 -12.60
N GLN A 55 -9.38 -2.30 -13.91
CA GLN A 55 -8.05 -2.41 -14.51
C GLN A 55 -7.17 -1.41 -13.80
N PHE A 56 -6.26 -1.90 -12.95
CA PHE A 56 -5.33 -1.08 -12.18
C PHE A 56 -4.76 -0.01 -13.10
N PRO A 57 -5.08 1.29 -12.91
CA PRO A 57 -4.26 2.31 -13.54
C PRO A 57 -2.84 2.02 -13.07
N GLN A 58 -1.91 1.85 -14.01
CA GLN A 58 -0.50 1.66 -13.68
C GLN A 58 -0.11 2.85 -12.81
N LEU A 59 -0.11 2.64 -11.50
CA LEU A 59 0.14 3.74 -10.60
C LEU A 59 1.57 4.18 -10.86
N PRO A 60 1.82 5.49 -11.01
CA PRO A 60 3.18 5.97 -11.19
C PRO A 60 4.04 5.41 -10.03
N PRO A 61 5.29 5.02 -10.33
CA PRO A 61 6.19 4.49 -9.31
C PRO A 61 6.23 5.45 -8.13
N PRO A 62 6.30 4.94 -6.88
CA PRO A 62 6.33 5.79 -5.70
C PRO A 62 7.46 6.82 -5.85
N PRO A 63 7.22 8.10 -5.51
CA PRO A 63 8.26 9.10 -5.59
C PRO A 63 9.42 8.65 -4.69
N VAL A 64 10.63 8.66 -5.26
CA VAL A 64 11.85 8.42 -4.49
C VAL A 64 12.07 9.65 -3.60
N VAL A 65 11.51 9.61 -2.39
CA VAL A 65 11.73 10.67 -1.40
C VAL A 65 13.14 10.46 -0.83
N ALA A 66 14.10 11.24 -1.31
CA ALA A 66 15.44 11.31 -0.75
C ALA A 66 15.38 12.03 0.61
N PHE A 67 14.97 11.31 1.65
CA PHE A 67 14.93 11.83 3.01
C PHE A 67 16.37 12.09 3.49
N ASN A 68 16.65 13.29 4.00
CA ASN A 68 17.96 13.71 4.55
C ASN A 68 19.15 13.81 3.58
N GLN A 69 18.98 14.30 2.34
CA GLN A 69 20.13 14.89 1.61
C GLN A 69 20.47 16.29 2.17
N ARG A 70 20.86 16.38 3.45
CA ARG A 70 21.59 17.56 3.93
C ARG A 70 22.97 17.46 3.31
N LYS A 71 23.23 18.27 2.27
CA LYS A 71 24.60 18.57 1.84
C LYS A 71 25.33 19.12 3.07
N THR A 72 26.18 18.31 3.68
CA THR A 72 27.11 18.78 4.69
C THR A 72 28.05 19.78 3.99
N PRO A 73 28.14 21.04 4.46
CA PRO A 73 29.12 22.00 3.96
C PRO A 73 30.55 21.59 4.30
#